data_AF-A0A6P2CRE7-F1
#
_entry.id   AF-A0A6P2CRE7-F1
#
_cell.length_a   1.000
_cell.length_b   1.000
_cell.length_c   1.000
_cell.angle_alpha   90.00
_cell.angle_beta   90.00
_cell.angle_gamma   90.00
#
_symmetry.space_group_name_H-M   'P 1'
#
loop_
_entity.id
_entity.type
_entity.pdbx_description
1 polymer ?
#
loop_
_entity_poly.entity_id
_entity_poly.type
_entity_poly.pdbx_seq_one_letter_code
_entity_poly.pdbx_strand_id
1 'polypeptide(L)' 'MIEFDYERLYGRMKSKGFNQSSLARKIGISPASLTNKLKGVPFRQDEMMNISKVLSISDEELATYFFTVKVQKTEHKQNA' A
#
# COMPACT_ATOMS: atom_id res chain seq x y z
N MET A 1 -0.41 -17.58 2.57
CA MET A 1 -0.11 -16.30 3.25
C MET A 1 -1.10 -15.28 2.71
N ILE A 2 -1.70 -14.45 3.55
CA ILE A 2 -2.64 -13.41 3.07
C ILE A 2 -1.81 -12.33 2.35
N GLU A 3 -2.14 -12.05 1.10
CA GLU A 3 -1.53 -10.94 0.35
C GLU A 3 -2.44 -9.73 0.35
N PHE A 4 -1.87 -8.56 0.63
CA PHE A 4 -2.58 -7.29 0.56
C PHE A 4 -2.37 -6.63 -0.80
N ASP A 5 -3.40 -5.93 -1.25
CA ASP A 5 -3.41 -5.13 -2.46
C ASP A 5 -3.03 -3.68 -2.14
N TYR A 6 -1.94 -3.22 -2.74
CA TYR A 6 -1.41 -1.87 -2.58
C TYR A 6 -1.55 -1.01 -3.85
N GLU A 7 -2.33 -1.43 -4.85
CA GLU A 7 -2.53 -0.65 -6.09
C GLU A 7 -3.06 0.77 -5.81
N ARG A 8 -4.01 0.90 -4.88
CA ARG A 8 -4.51 2.21 -4.44
C ARG A 8 -3.41 3.06 -3.82
N LEU A 9 -2.55 2.45 -2.99
CA LEU A 9 -1.44 3.14 -2.36
C LEU A 9 -0.43 3.64 -3.42
N TYR A 10 -0.11 2.83 -4.43
CA TYR A 10 0.71 3.25 -5.56
C TYR A 10 0.11 4.42 -6.35
N GLY A 11 -1.18 4.36 -6.65
CA GLY A 11 -1.90 5.44 -7.33
C GLY A 11 -1.86 6.75 -6.51
N ARG A 12 -2.03 6.65 -5.19
CA ARG A 12 -1.97 7.82 -4.30
C ARG A 12 -0.55 8.39 -4.19
N MET A 13 0.47 7.54 -4.11
CA MET A 13 1.87 7.98 -4.15
C MET A 13 2.16 8.78 -5.43
N LYS A 14 1.79 8.23 -6.59
CA LYS A 14 2.02 8.87 -7.88
C LYS A 14 1.29 10.21 -7.99
N SER A 15 0.02 10.28 -7.59
CA SER A 15 -0.76 11.53 -7.62
C SER A 15 -0.22 12.62 -6.67
N LYS A 16 0.47 12.22 -5.60
CA LYS A 16 1.18 13.13 -4.68
C LYS A 16 2.64 13.41 -5.07
N GLY A 17 3.10 12.91 -6.23
CA GLY A 17 4.47 13.14 -6.72
C GLY A 17 5.54 12.30 -6.01
N PHE A 18 5.15 11.24 -5.31
CA PHE A 18 6.08 10.34 -4.62
C PHE A 18 6.38 9.10 -5.45
N ASN A 19 7.64 8.68 -5.41
CA ASN A 19 8.05 7.30 -5.69
C ASN A 19 8.38 6.60 -4.36
N GLN A 20 8.68 5.30 -4.40
CA GLN A 20 8.99 4.54 -3.18
C GLN A 20 10.17 5.15 -2.40
N SER A 21 11.25 5.52 -3.07
CA SER A 21 12.43 6.09 -2.43
C SER A 21 12.16 7.46 -1.78
N SER A 22 11.36 8.33 -2.42
CA SER A 22 11.01 9.63 -1.84
C SER A 22 10.01 9.50 -0.69
N LEU A 23 9.03 8.58 -0.78
CA LEU A 23 8.12 8.30 0.32
C LEU A 23 8.87 7.71 1.52
N ALA A 24 9.73 6.71 1.31
CA ALA A 24 10.51 6.07 2.37
C ALA A 24 11.34 7.10 3.16
N ARG A 25 12.06 7.98 2.44
CA ARG A 25 12.78 9.10 3.06
C ARG A 25 11.86 10.04 3.84
N LYS A 26 10.68 10.34 3.30
CA LYS A 26 9.72 11.25 3.94
C LYS A 26 9.12 10.68 5.23
N ILE A 27 8.92 9.37 5.31
CA ILE A 27 8.37 8.69 6.51
C ILE A 27 9.45 8.14 7.45
N GLY A 28 10.74 8.36 7.13
CA GLY A 28 11.86 8.00 8.01
C GLY A 28 12.29 6.54 7.97
N ILE A 29 12.06 5.81 6.86
CA ILE A 29 12.51 4.42 6.69
C ILE A 29 13.41 4.26 5.46
N SER A 30 14.14 3.14 5.39
CA SER A 30 14.95 2.84 4.20
C SER A 30 14.06 2.50 3.00
N PRO A 31 14.45 2.85 1.75
CA PRO A 31 13.73 2.43 0.55
C PRO A 31 13.53 0.92 0.47
N ALA A 32 14.54 0.12 0.88
CA ALA A 32 14.45 -1.33 0.92
C ALA A 32 13.37 -1.83 1.90
N SER A 33 13.23 -1.18 3.07
CA SER A 33 12.16 -1.49 4.03
C SER A 33 10.78 -1.26 3.40
N LEU A 34 10.57 -0.11 2.75
CA LEU A 34 9.30 0.18 2.07
C LEU A 34 9.02 -0.82 0.95
N THR A 35 10.01 -1.14 0.12
CA THR A 35 9.87 -2.15 -0.95
C THR A 35 9.45 -3.51 -0.39
N ASN A 36 10.06 -3.95 0.71
CA ASN A 36 9.70 -5.23 1.35
C ASN A 36 8.28 -5.18 1.91
N LYS A 37 7.84 -4.05 2.46
CA LYS A 37 6.47 -3.88 2.96
C LYS A 37 5.43 -3.95 1.85
N LEU A 38 5.69 -3.26 0.75
CA LEU A 38 4.85 -3.31 -0.45
C LEU A 38 4.84 -4.70 -1.12
N LYS A 39 5.79 -5.58 -0.78
CA LYS A 39 5.84 -6.99 -1.21
C LYS A 39 5.15 -7.97 -0.25
N GLY A 40 4.67 -7.51 0.90
CA GLY A 40 3.93 -8.34 1.85
C GLY A 40 4.49 -8.36 3.27
N VAL A 41 5.60 -7.68 3.56
CA VAL A 41 6.00 -7.46 4.96
C VAL A 41 4.98 -6.52 5.62
N PRO A 42 4.46 -6.82 6.83
CA PRO A 42 3.50 -5.94 7.48
C PRO A 42 4.04 -4.52 7.71
N PHE A 43 3.19 -3.54 7.49
CA PHE A 43 3.42 -2.17 7.97
C PHE A 43 3.17 -2.13 9.48
N ARG A 44 4.00 -1.35 10.19
CA ARG A 44 3.73 -0.97 11.57
C ARG A 44 2.69 0.15 11.60
N GLN A 45 1.97 0.28 12.71
CA GLN A 45 0.91 1.29 12.85
C GLN A 45 1.46 2.71 12.64
N ASP A 46 2.63 3.03 13.20
CA ASP A 46 3.27 4.33 13.02
C ASP A 46 3.65 4.62 11.56
N GLU A 47 4.10 3.61 10.81
CA GLU A 47 4.36 3.74 9.38
C GLU A 47 3.08 4.02 8.58
N MET A 48 1.99 3.30 8.87
CA MET A 48 0.68 3.55 8.23
C MET A 48 0.22 4.99 8.50
N MET A 49 0.33 5.46 9.74
CA MET A 49 -0.04 6.83 10.13
C MET A 49 0.86 7.90 9.50
N ASN A 50 2.16 7.62 9.33
CA ASN A 50 3.08 8.56 8.68
C ASN A 50 2.81 8.63 7.17
N ILE A 51 2.56 7.49 6.54
CA ILE A 51 2.20 7.42 5.12
C ILE A 51 0.87 8.15 4.89
N SER A 52 -0.15 7.94 5.73
CA SER A 52 -1.45 8.60 5.57
C SER A 52 -1.33 10.12 5.65
N LYS A 53 -0.56 10.64 6.63
CA LYS A 53 -0.26 12.06 6.76
C LYS A 53 0.44 12.62 5.51
N VAL A 54 1.49 11.95 5.04
CA VAL A 54 2.28 12.39 3.87
C VAL A 54 1.45 12.37 2.59
N LEU A 55 0.59 11.38 2.42
CA LEU A 55 -0.24 11.19 1.23
C LEU A 55 -1.63 11.84 1.35
N SER A 56 -1.90 12.55 2.44
CA SER A 56 -3.20 13.15 2.76
C SER A 56 -4.35 12.15 2.60
N ILE A 57 -4.20 10.95 3.18
CA ILE A 57 -5.24 9.93 3.25
C ILE A 57 -6.03 10.19 4.54
N SER A 58 -7.36 10.22 4.46
CA SER A 58 -8.20 10.38 5.65
C SER A 58 -8.22 9.10 6.49
N ASP A 59 -8.51 9.25 7.79
CA ASP A 59 -8.57 8.10 8.70
C ASP A 59 -9.67 7.09 8.28
N GLU A 60 -10.77 7.58 7.71
CA GLU A 60 -11.87 6.77 7.17
C GLU A 60 -11.44 5.89 5.99
N GLU A 61 -10.49 6.35 5.18
CA GLU A 61 -10.00 5.61 4.02
C GLU A 61 -8.82 4.69 4.34
N LEU A 62 -8.18 4.85 5.50
CA LEU A 62 -6.93 4.17 5.87
C LEU A 62 -7.02 2.66 5.63
N ALA A 63 -8.14 2.05 6.03
CA ALA A 63 -8.32 0.61 5.91
C ALA A 63 -8.30 0.13 4.45
N THR A 64 -8.79 0.95 3.53
CA THR A 64 -8.82 0.63 2.09
C THR A 64 -7.44 0.72 1.43
N TYR A 65 -6.47 1.35 2.09
CA TYR A 65 -5.09 1.43 1.59
C TYR A 65 -4.19 0.32 2.13
N PHE A 66 -4.45 -0.17 3.34
CA PHE A 66 -3.54 -1.09 4.05
C PHE A 66 -4.13 -2.47 4.33
N PHE A 67 -5.47 -2.64 4.27
CA PHE A 67 -6.15 -3.89 4.65
C PHE A 67 -7.00 -4.49 3.52
N THR A 68 -6.87 -4.02 2.28
CA THR A 68 -7.48 -4.69 1.12
C THR A 68 -6.71 -5.95 0.78
N VAL A 69 -7.40 -7.10 0.78
CA VAL A 69 -6.81 -8.41 0.44
C VAL A 69 -6.86 -8.62 -1.07
N LYS A 70 -5.78 -9.13 -1.67
CA LYS A 70 -5.82 -9.59 -3.06
C LYS A 70 -6.74 -10.79 -3.19
N VAL A 71 -7.82 -10.64 -3.97
CA VAL A 71 -8.69 -11.76 -4.33
C VAL A 71 -8.11 -12.48 -5.55
N GLN A 72 -7.96 -13.81 -5.45
CA GLN A 72 -7.66 -14.61 -6.64
C GLN A 72 -8.93 -14.63 -7.50
N LYS A 73 -8.84 -14.11 -8.74
CA LYS A 73 -9.92 -14.28 -9.71
C LYS A 73 -9.96 -15.76 -10.08
N THR A 74 -10.88 -16.53 -9.53
CA THR A 74 -11.24 -17.83 -10.10
C THR A 74 -11.88 -17.57 -11.45
N GLU A 75 -11.18 -17.89 -12.54
CA GLU A 75 -11.74 -17.91 -13.88
C GLU A 75 -12.90 -18.91 -13.91
N HIS A 76 -14.14 -18.41 -13.87
CA HIS A 76 -15.29 -19.20 -14.28
C HIS A 76 -15.18 -19.42 -15.79
N LYS A 77 -14.58 -20.54 -16.21
CA LYS A 77 -14.78 -21.05 -17.57
C LYS A 77 -16.25 -21.40 -17.75
N GLN A 78 -17.02 -20.47 -18.30
CA GLN A 78 -18.31 -20.77 -18.90
C GLN A 78 -18.01 -21.60 -20.15
N ASN A 79 -18.14 -22.92 -20.03
CA ASN A 79 -18.24 -23.79 -21.20
C ASN A 79 -19.61 -23.47 -21.84
N ALA A 80 -19.57 -22.81 -23.00
CA ALA A 80 -20.68 -22.72 -23.94
C ALA A 80 -20.60 -23.92 -24.91
#